data_AF-A0A447UH64-F1
#
_entry.id   AF-A0A447UH64-F1
#
_cell.length_a   1.000
_cell.length_b   1.000
_cell.length_c   1.000
_cell.angle_alpha   90.00
_cell.angle_beta   90.00
_cell.angle_gamma   90.00
#
_symmetry.space_group_name_H-M   'P 1'
#
loop_
_entity.id
_entity.type
_entity.pdbx_description
1 polymer ?
#
loop_
_entity_poly.entity_id
_entity_poly.type
_entity_poly.pdbx_seq_one_letter_code
_entity_poly.pdbx_strand_id
1 'polypeptide(L)' 'MSFGEYGSVMTNLKIISVTELHSEKSYEEADFRISCMFQHKSDDYKHYIENVIVKLIIDNKIKNKIFLV' A
#
# COMPACT_ATOMS: atom_id res chain seq x y z
N MET A 1 0.67 -1.65 -10.41
CA MET A 1 1.02 -0.73 -9.31
C MET A 1 2.54 -0.65 -9.23
N SER A 2 3.13 0.55 -9.21
CA SER A 2 4.57 0.73 -8.97
C SER A 2 4.79 1.02 -7.49
N PHE A 3 5.71 0.29 -6.87
CA PHE A 3 6.15 0.50 -5.49
C PHE A 3 7.44 1.34 -5.44
N GLY A 4 7.73 2.15 -6.46
CA GLY A 4 8.99 2.91 -6.52
C GLY A 4 10.20 1.99 -6.63
N GLU A 5 11.18 2.14 -5.74
CA GLU A 5 12.41 1.33 -5.73
C GLU A 5 12.21 -0.14 -5.38
N TYR A 6 11.04 -0.51 -4.83
CA TYR A 6 10.69 -1.89 -4.49
C TYR A 6 10.16 -2.68 -5.70
N GLY A 7 10.08 -2.06 -6.87
CA GLY A 7 9.64 -2.67 -8.11
C GLY A 7 8.19 -2.39 -8.44
N SER A 8 7.58 -3.23 -9.27
CA SER A 8 6.18 -3.08 -9.67
C SER A 8 5.48 -4.43 -9.69
N VAL A 9 4.16 -4.39 -9.46
CA VAL A 9 3.34 -5.58 -9.44
C VAL A 9 2.05 -5.39 -10.22
N MET A 10 1.67 -6.40 -10.98
CA MET A 10 0.35 -6.51 -11.62
C MET A 10 -0.48 -7.54 -10.87
N THR A 11 -1.63 -7.13 -10.35
CA THR A 11 -2.46 -7.98 -9.51
C THR A 11 -3.93 -7.64 -9.64
N ASN A 12 -4.76 -8.60 -9.24
CA ASN A 12 -6.19 -8.41 -9.18
C ASN A 12 -6.55 -7.87 -7.78
N LEU A 13 -7.38 -6.83 -7.75
CA LEU A 13 -7.84 -6.21 -6.51
C LEU A 13 -9.36 -6.36 -6.42
N LYS A 14 -9.85 -6.75 -5.25
CA LYS A 14 -11.28 -6.69 -4.92
C LYS A 14 -11.53 -5.41 -4.15
N ILE A 15 -12.41 -4.54 -4.67
CA ILE A 15 -12.84 -3.34 -3.95
C ILE A 15 -13.66 -3.77 -2.73
N ILE A 16 -13.31 -3.22 -1.56
CA ILE A 16 -13.98 -3.48 -0.29
C ILE A 16 -14.83 -2.28 0.12
N SER A 17 -14.31 -1.06 -0.05
CA SER A 17 -15.05 0.15 0.23
C SER A 17 -14.56 1.32 -0.61
N VAL A 18 -15.45 2.28 -0.82
CA VAL A 18 -15.15 3.60 -1.40
C VAL A 18 -15.64 4.63 -0.41
N THR A 19 -14.78 5.58 -0.05
CA THR A 19 -15.10 6.63 0.92
C THR A 19 -14.63 7.96 0.36
N GLU A 20 -15.54 8.94 0.34
CA GLU A 20 -15.19 10.31 -0.03
C GLU A 20 -14.36 10.93 1.11
N LEU A 21 -13.23 11.53 0.75
CA LEU A 21 -12.39 12.30 1.65
C LEU A 21 -12.81 13.75 1.54
N HIS A 22 -13.52 14.24 2.55
CA HIS A 22 -13.82 15.67 2.64
C HIS A 22 -12.56 16.40 3.08
N SER A 23 -11.88 17.03 2.13
CA SER A 23 -10.87 18.04 2.43
C SER A 23 -11.58 19.33 2.82
N GLU A 24 -11.44 19.76 4.08
CA GLU A 24 -11.98 21.04 4.56
C GLU A 24 -11.44 22.27 3.79
N LYS A 25 -10.44 22.09 2.91
CA LYS A 25 -9.69 23.18 2.27
C LYS A 25 -9.92 23.36 0.77
N SER A 26 -10.73 22.51 0.11
CA SER A 26 -10.92 22.61 -1.34
C SER A 26 -12.35 22.24 -1.73
N TYR A 27 -13.17 23.26 -1.99
CA TYR A 27 -14.56 23.12 -2.46
C TYR A 27 -14.68 22.59 -3.90
N GLU A 28 -13.56 22.32 -4.60
CA GLU A 28 -13.56 22.05 -6.04
C GLU A 28 -13.15 20.61 -6.43
N GLU A 29 -12.55 19.82 -5.54
CA GLU A 29 -12.14 18.44 -5.86
C GLU A 29 -12.52 17.47 -4.73
N ALA A 30 -13.32 16.45 -5.09
CA ALA A 30 -13.64 15.34 -4.21
C ALA A 30 -12.60 14.23 -4.37
N ASP A 31 -11.79 14.02 -3.34
CA ASP A 31 -10.86 12.90 -3.29
C ASP A 31 -11.60 11.63 -2.82
N PHE A 32 -11.38 10.52 -3.51
CA PHE A 32 -11.93 9.22 -3.10
C PHE A 32 -10.84 8.30 -2.56
N ARG A 33 -11.04 7.81 -1.34
CA ARG A 33 -10.28 6.69 -0.80
C ARG A 33 -10.95 5.38 -1.21
N ILE A 34 -10.24 4.58 -2.00
CA ILE A 34 -10.66 3.23 -2.37
C ILE A 34 -9.88 2.22 -1.54
N SER A 35 -10.57 1.43 -0.72
CA SER A 35 -9.95 0.32 0.03
C SER A 35 -10.11 -0.98 -0.74
N CYS A 36 -9.00 -1.67 -0.95
CA CYS A 36 -8.94 -2.88 -1.77
C CYS A 36 -8.32 -4.06 -1.01
N MET A 37 -8.76 -5.26 -1.35
CA MET A 37 -8.13 -6.51 -0.92
C MET A 37 -7.38 -7.14 -2.09
N PHE A 38 -6.16 -7.61 -1.83
CA PHE A 38 -5.38 -8.36 -2.80
C PHE A 38 -6.00 -9.73 -3.07
N GLN A 39 -6.16 -10.07 -4.34
CA GLN A 39 -6.47 -11.44 -4.75
C GLN A 39 -5.18 -12.11 -5.15
N HIS A 40 -4.61 -12.90 -4.23
CA HIS A 40 -3.37 -13.62 -4.48
C HIS A 40 -3.61 -14.71 -5.54
N LYS A 41 -2.80 -14.69 -6.60
CA LYS A 41 -2.86 -15.69 -7.68
C LYS A 41 -2.04 -16.94 -7.37
N SER A 42 -1.04 -16.83 -6.49
CA SER A 42 -0.15 -17.91 -6.05
C SER A 42 0.52 -17.56 -4.72
N ASP A 43 1.10 -18.56 -4.05
CA ASP A 43 1.89 -18.36 -2.83
C ASP A 43 3.17 -17.57 -3.07
N ASP A 44 3.84 -17.77 -4.22
CA ASP A 44 5.03 -16.99 -4.61
C ASP A 44 4.72 -15.50 -4.67
N TYR A 45 3.55 -15.15 -5.19
CA TYR A 45 3.08 -13.77 -5.26
C TYR A 45 2.86 -13.18 -3.86
N LYS A 46 2.24 -13.97 -2.97
CA LYS A 46 2.03 -13.56 -1.57
C LYS A 46 3.38 -13.31 -0.90
N HIS A 47 4.33 -14.22 -1.06
CA HIS A 47 5.67 -14.10 -0.48
C HIS A 47 6.42 -12.87 -0.99
N TYR A 48 6.35 -12.58 -2.29
CA TYR A 48 6.93 -11.36 -2.87
C TYR A 48 6.37 -10.09 -2.20
N ILE A 49 5.04 -9.99 -2.06
CA ILE A 49 4.40 -8.84 -1.41
C ILE A 49 4.79 -8.73 0.06
N GLU A 50 4.81 -9.85 0.79
CA GLU A 50 5.25 -9.86 2.20
C GLU A 50 6.69 -9.35 2.34
N ASN A 51 7.61 -9.76 1.45
CA ASN A 51 8.99 -9.27 1.46
C ASN A 51 9.09 -7.77 1.19
N VAL A 52 8.29 -7.23 0.26
CA VAL A 52 8.21 -5.78 0.01
C VAL A 52 7.72 -5.04 1.26
N ILE A 53 6.68 -5.56 1.94
CA ILE A 53 6.15 -4.97 3.19
C ILE A 53 7.22 -4.98 4.29
N VAL A 54 7.93 -6.10 4.48
CA VAL A 54 9.00 -6.20 5.49
C VAL A 54 10.10 -5.18 5.20
N LYS A 55 10.52 -5.05 3.94
CA LYS A 55 11.56 -4.08 3.56
C LYS A 55 11.11 -2.64 3.84
N LEU A 56 9.88 -2.28 3.50
CA LEU A 56 9.30 -0.97 3.83
C LEU A 56 9.29 -0.69 5.35
N ILE A 57 8.97 -1.69 6.17
CA ILE A 57 8.98 -1.56 7.64
C ILE A 57 10.41 -1.31 8.14
N ILE A 58 11.39 -2.07 7.65
CA ILE A 58 12.80 -1.92 8.03
C ILE A 58 13.31 -0.54 7.62
N ASP A 59 13.07 -0.13 6.37
CA ASP A 59 13.55 1.15 5.85
C ASP A 59 12.95 2.33 6.63
N ASN A 60 11.66 2.25 6.97
CA ASN A 60 11.02 3.25 7.82
C ASN A 60 11.60 3.28 9.25
N LYS A 61 11.93 2.12 9.82
CA LYS A 61 12.58 2.04 11.14
C LYS A 61 13.99 2.63 11.12
N ILE A 62 14.79 2.34 10.09
CA ILE A 62 16.11 2.92 9.89
C ILE A 62 15.99 4.45 9.76
N LYS A 63 15.07 4.93 8.92
CA LYS A 63 14.81 6.36 8.74
C LYS A 63 14.44 7.06 10.04
N ASN A 64 13.61 6.44 10.86
CA ASN A 64 13.15 6.99 12.14
C ASN A 64 14.07 6.66 13.34
N LYS A 65 15.17 5.93 13.12
CA LYS A 65 16.10 5.46 14.17
C LYS A 65 15.42 4.65 15.29
N ILE A 66 14.34 3.95 14.97
CA ILE A 66 13.62 3.08 15.92
C ILE A 66 14.17 1.66 15.77
N PHE A 67 15.10 1.28 16.65
CA PHE A 67 15.65 -0.08 16.69
C PHE A 67 14.75 -1.00 17.54
N LEU A 68 14.59 -2.26 17.13
CA LEU A 68 13.92 -3.28 17.94
C LEU A 68 14.74 -3.48 19.22
N VAL A 69 14.13 -3.13 20.35
CA VAL A 69 14.53 -3.60 21.69
C VAL A 69 13.72 -4.85 21.99
#